data_AF-A0A355IE93-F1
#
_entry.id   AF-A0A355IE93-F1
#
_cell.length_a   1.000
_cell.length_b   1.000
_cell.length_c   1.000
_cell.angle_alpha   90.00
_cell.angle_beta   90.00
_cell.angle_gamma   90.00
#
_symmetry.space_group_name_H-M   'P 1'
#
loop_
_entity.id
_entity.type
_entity.pdbx_description
1 polymer ?
#
loop_
_entity_poly.entity_id
_entity_poly.type
_entity_poly.pdbx_seq_one_letter_code
_entity_poly.pdbx_strand_id
1 'polypeptide(L)'
;MKKLLASQAGFTLIEIMAVIILIALAIGLVGPEVFKRLAQGRQDSARSQIAGFDMTLASYRMDNGTYPTTDQGLEALRIRPLLPPVPEKWNGPYLSKDVPVDPWGNPYRYICP
;
A
#
# COMPACT_ATOMS: atom_id res chain seq x y z
N MET A 1 -33.49 -54.41 -18.52
CA MET A 1 -32.57 -53.32 -18.12
C MET A 1 -33.38 -52.20 -17.46
N LYS A 2 -33.40 -52.13 -16.12
CA LYS A 2 -34.07 -51.05 -15.38
C LYS A 2 -33.17 -49.80 -15.40
N LYS A 3 -33.53 -48.78 -16.17
CA LYS A 3 -32.88 -47.45 -16.07
C LYS A 3 -33.32 -46.83 -14.76
N LEU A 4 -32.40 -46.76 -13.80
CA LEU A 4 -32.56 -45.95 -12.59
C LEU A 4 -32.48 -44.49 -13.03
N LEU A 5 -33.64 -43.86 -13.26
CA LEU A 5 -33.72 -42.42 -13.47
C LEU A 5 -33.33 -41.76 -12.15
N ALA A 6 -32.13 -41.20 -12.10
CA ALA A 6 -31.70 -40.37 -10.98
C ALA A 6 -32.68 -39.19 -10.89
N SER A 7 -33.46 -39.16 -9.81
CA SER A 7 -34.37 -38.05 -9.52
C SER A 7 -33.53 -36.78 -9.36
N GLN A 8 -33.64 -35.83 -10.29
CA GLN A 8 -33.12 -34.49 -10.06
C GLN A 8 -33.98 -33.85 -8.97
N ALA A 9 -33.43 -33.76 -7.76
CA ALA A 9 -34.01 -32.93 -6.70
C ALA A 9 -33.83 -31.46 -7.09
N GLY A 10 -34.93 -30.75 -7.34
CA GLY A 10 -34.92 -29.31 -7.55
C GLY A 10 -34.69 -28.56 -6.24
N PHE A 11 -34.03 -27.40 -6.32
CA PHE A 11 -33.84 -26.50 -5.17
C PHE A 11 -35.19 -25.98 -4.66
N THR A 12 -35.38 -25.99 -3.34
CA THR A 12 -36.58 -25.37 -2.73
C THR A 12 -36.33 -23.91 -2.40
N LEU A 13 -37.40 -23.11 -2.37
CA LEU A 13 -37.33 -21.70 -2.01
C LEU A 13 -36.80 -21.50 -0.58
N ILE A 14 -37.18 -22.41 0.33
CA ILE A 14 -36.73 -22.44 1.74
C ILE A 14 -35.22 -22.64 1.82
N GLU A 15 -34.65 -23.48 0.97
CA GLU A 15 -33.21 -23.76 0.93
C GLU A 15 -32.40 -22.52 0.52
N ILE A 16 -32.88 -21.80 -0.49
CA ILE A 16 -32.25 -20.55 -0.92
C ILE A 16 -32.36 -19.49 0.18
N MET A 17 -33.49 -19.39 0.88
CA MET A 17 -33.64 -18.49 2.03
C MET A 17 -32.67 -18.83 3.17
N ALA A 18 -32.54 -20.11 3.51
CA ALA A 18 -31.61 -20.57 4.54
C ALA A 18 -30.15 -20.21 4.18
N VAL A 19 -29.74 -20.38 2.92
CA VAL A 19 -28.40 -20.01 2.44
C VAL A 19 -28.15 -18.51 2.53
N ILE A 20 -29.11 -17.66 2.13
CA ILE A 20 -28.95 -16.20 2.20
C ILE A 20 -28.78 -15.74 3.66
N ILE A 21 -29.55 -16.32 4.59
CA ILE A 21 -29.41 -16.02 6.03
C ILE A 21 -28.02 -16.41 6.53
N LEU A 22 -27.53 -17.61 6.17
CA LEU A 22 -26.19 -18.05 6.55
C LEU A 22 -25.09 -17.13 6.00
N ILE A 23 -25.21 -16.69 4.75
CA ILE A 23 -24.26 -15.73 4.14
C ILE A 23 -24.32 -14.39 4.87
N ALA A 24 -25.50 -13.86 5.16
CA ALA A 24 -25.65 -12.58 5.87
C ALA A 24 -25.02 -12.64 7.27
N LEU A 25 -25.25 -13.73 8.00
CA LEU A 25 -24.61 -13.97 9.30
C LEU A 25 -23.08 -14.03 9.17
N ALA A 26 -22.57 -14.81 8.21
CA ALA A 26 -21.13 -14.93 7.98
C ALA A 26 -20.46 -13.58 7.65
N ILE A 27 -21.07 -12.78 6.79
CA ILE A 27 -20.58 -11.43 6.44
C ILE A 27 -20.59 -10.52 7.67
N GLY A 28 -21.65 -10.57 8.49
CA GLY A 28 -21.74 -9.78 9.72
C GLY A 28 -20.62 -10.10 10.73
N LEU A 29 -20.20 -11.37 10.81
CA LEU A 29 -19.12 -11.82 11.68
C LEU A 29 -17.72 -11.45 11.15
N VAL A 30 -17.47 -11.64 9.86
CA VAL A 30 -16.11 -11.51 9.27
C VAL A 30 -15.83 -10.10 8.76
N GLY A 31 -16.84 -9.37 8.30
CA GLY A 31 -16.70 -8.06 7.68
C GLY A 31 -15.88 -7.05 8.49
N PRO A 32 -16.25 -6.75 9.75
CA PRO A 32 -15.54 -5.75 10.56
C PRO A 32 -14.05 -6.08 10.79
N GLU A 33 -13.72 -7.35 11.00
CA GLU A 33 -12.34 -7.79 11.24
C GLU A 33 -11.48 -7.64 9.98
N VAL A 34 -12.03 -7.91 8.80
CA VAL A 34 -11.34 -7.68 7.52
C VAL A 34 -11.02 -6.20 7.32
N PHE A 35 -11.98 -5.30 7.57
CA PHE A 35 -11.75 -3.85 7.45
C PHE A 35 -10.66 -3.37 8.41
N LYS A 36 -10.65 -3.88 9.66
CA LYS A 36 -9.62 -3.56 10.65
C LYS A 36 -8.23 -4.00 10.17
N ARG A 37 -8.10 -5.22 9.64
CA ARG A 37 -6.82 -5.73 9.11
C ARG A 37 -6.35 -4.96 7.89
N LEU A 38 -7.27 -4.57 6.99
CA LEU A 38 -6.94 -3.71 5.86
C LEU A 38 -6.45 -2.32 6.31
N ALA A 39 -7.09 -1.73 7.32
CA ALA A 39 -6.65 -0.46 7.90
C ALA A 39 -5.25 -0.57 8.52
N GLN A 40 -4.99 -1.64 9.27
CA GLN A 40 -3.68 -1.90 9.86
C GLN A 40 -2.61 -2.13 8.78
N GLY A 41 -2.90 -2.94 7.76
CA GLY A 41 -1.97 -3.19 6.65
C GLY A 41 -1.60 -1.91 5.87
N ARG A 42 -2.56 -0.98 5.72
CA ARG A 42 -2.27 0.35 5.17
C ARG A 42 -1.30 1.13 6.05
N GLN A 43 -1.49 1.14 7.37
CA GLN A 43 -0.57 1.82 8.29
C GLN A 43 0.83 1.19 8.27
N ASP A 44 0.92 -0.14 8.27
CA ASP A 44 2.19 -0.86 8.25
C ASP A 44 2.95 -0.62 6.94
N SER A 45 2.24 -0.65 5.80
CA SER A 45 2.84 -0.31 4.50
C SER A 45 3.38 1.12 4.47
N ALA A 46 2.61 2.09 4.98
CA ALA A 46 3.05 3.48 5.05
C ALA A 46 4.31 3.63 5.92
N ARG A 47 4.38 2.92 7.06
CA ARG A 47 5.54 2.91 7.95
C ARG A 47 6.77 2.31 7.27
N SER A 48 6.61 1.19 6.56
CA SER A 48 7.71 0.57 5.81
C SER A 48 8.23 1.49 4.69
N GLN A 49 7.34 2.18 3.99
CA GLN A 49 7.72 3.17 2.97
C GLN A 49 8.51 4.34 3.57
N ILE A 50 8.05 4.89 4.71
CA ILE A 50 8.76 5.97 5.42
C ILE A 50 10.15 5.50 5.88
N ALA A 51 10.26 4.30 6.45
CA ALA A 51 11.55 3.74 6.84
C ALA A 51 12.49 3.55 5.63
N GLY A 52 11.95 3.16 4.48
CA GLY A 52 12.71 3.11 3.23
C GLY A 52 13.23 4.49 2.80
N PHE A 53 12.38 5.52 2.89
CA PHE A 53 12.82 6.89 2.61
C PHE A 53 13.92 7.35 3.56
N ASP A 54 13.80 7.07 4.86
CA ASP A 54 14.82 7.43 5.86
C ASP A 54 16.20 6.83 5.52
N MET A 55 16.24 5.55 5.13
CA MET A 55 17.47 4.90 4.66
C MET A 55 18.06 5.59 3.43
N THR A 56 17.23 5.88 2.42
CA THR A 56 17.71 6.53 1.19
C THR A 56 18.13 7.99 1.41
N LEU A 57 17.45 8.72 2.30
CA LEU A 57 17.82 10.07 2.73
C LEU A 57 19.14 10.06 3.49
N ALA A 58 19.37 9.06 4.33
CA ALA A 58 20.65 8.88 5.01
C ALA A 58 21.78 8.64 3.99
N SER A 59 21.58 7.80 2.97
CA SER A 59 22.55 7.62 1.89
C SER A 59 22.82 8.91 1.12
N TYR A 60 21.77 9.68 0.77
CA TYR A 60 21.94 10.99 0.14
C TYR A 60 22.80 11.93 1.00
N ARG A 61 22.56 11.97 2.31
CA ARG A 61 23.34 12.77 3.25
C ARG A 61 24.78 12.27 3.38
N MET A 62 25.03 10.98 3.32
CA MET A 62 26.40 10.44 3.36
C MET A 62 27.23 10.95 2.19
N ASP A 63 26.64 11.01 1.00
CA ASP A 63 27.34 11.47 -0.20
C ASP A 63 27.47 13.01 -0.27
N ASN A 64 26.38 13.72 0.05
CA ASN A 64 26.27 15.17 -0.16
C ASN A 64 26.50 16.00 1.11
N GLY A 65 26.68 15.36 2.26
CA GLY A 65 26.85 15.98 3.58
C GLY A 65 25.57 16.58 4.19
N THR A 66 24.52 16.76 3.38
CA THR A 66 23.26 17.41 3.76
C THR A 66 22.07 16.63 3.22
N TYR A 67 20.90 16.79 3.85
CA TYR A 67 19.65 16.27 3.28
C TYR A 67 19.15 17.18 2.14
N PRO A 68 18.30 16.69 1.24
CA PRO A 68 17.61 17.54 0.27
C PRO A 68 16.81 18.64 0.97
N THR A 69 16.63 19.79 0.32
CA THR A 69 15.76 20.84 0.85
C THR A 69 14.28 20.48 0.66
N THR A 70 13.40 21.18 1.38
CA THR A 70 11.95 21.02 1.22
C THR A 70 11.49 21.28 -0.24
N ASP A 71 12.11 22.24 -0.92
CA ASP A 71 11.80 22.57 -2.33
C ASP A 71 12.32 21.51 -3.32
N GLN A 72 13.44 20.87 -2.99
CA GLN A 72 13.98 19.74 -3.77
C GLN A 72 13.13 18.47 -3.56
N GLY A 73 12.61 18.28 -2.35
CA GLY A 73 11.69 17.19 -2.01
C GLY A 73 12.31 15.80 -2.07
N LEU A 74 11.45 14.77 -2.01
CA LEU A 74 11.87 13.37 -2.18
C LEU A 74 12.32 13.05 -3.61
N GLU A 75 11.99 13.92 -4.58
CA GLU A 75 12.39 13.74 -5.97
C GLU A 75 13.92 13.80 -6.14
N ALA A 76 14.60 14.53 -5.26
CA ALA A 76 16.07 14.59 -5.20
C ALA A 76 16.75 13.23 -4.97
N LEU A 77 16.01 12.25 -4.43
CA LEU A 77 16.48 10.88 -4.23
C LEU A 77 16.47 10.09 -5.53
N ARG A 78 15.67 10.48 -6.52
CA ARG A 78 15.59 9.82 -7.82
C ARG A 78 16.37 10.57 -8.88
N ILE A 79 16.16 11.88 -8.99
CA ILE A 79 16.76 12.72 -10.01
C ILE A 79 17.66 13.73 -9.32
N ARG A 80 18.88 13.94 -9.86
CA ARG A 80 19.80 14.94 -9.32
C ARG A 80 19.11 16.31 -9.32
N PRO A 81 18.97 16.97 -8.16
CA PRO A 81 18.32 18.28 -8.11
C PRO A 81 19.21 19.34 -8.77
N LEU A 82 18.57 20.23 -9.53
CA LEU A 82 19.21 21.40 -10.16
C LEU A 82 18.99 22.68 -9.35
N LEU A 83 18.12 22.61 -8.33
CA LEU A 83 17.83 23.71 -7.42
C LEU A 83 18.96 23.89 -6.39
N PRO A 84 19.34 25.13 -6.04
CA PRO A 84 20.29 25.37 -4.95
C PRO A 84 19.79 24.84 -3.59
N PRO A 85 20.65 24.29 -2.74
CA PRO A 85 22.05 23.95 -2.99
C PRO A 85 22.16 22.74 -3.94
N VAL A 86 22.90 22.91 -5.05
CA VAL A 86 23.08 21.84 -6.03
C VAL A 86 24.10 20.83 -5.47
N PRO A 87 23.73 19.56 -5.30
CA PRO A 87 24.64 18.56 -4.75
C PRO A 87 25.78 18.28 -5.71
N GLU A 88 27.02 18.49 -5.25
CA GLU A 88 28.23 18.26 -6.04
C GLU A 88 28.55 16.77 -6.17
N LYS A 89 28.29 15.99 -5.12
CA LYS A 89 28.67 14.57 -4.99
C LYS A 89 27.48 13.61 -5.15
N TRP A 90 26.43 14.04 -5.83
CA TRP A 90 25.25 13.21 -6.03
C TRP A 90 25.62 11.92 -6.76
N ASN A 91 25.39 10.77 -6.11
CA ASN A 91 25.78 9.44 -6.60
C ASN A 91 24.55 8.54 -6.81
N GLY A 92 23.38 9.14 -7.00
CA GLY A 92 22.11 8.44 -7.17
C GLY A 92 21.96 7.79 -8.55
N PRO A 93 20.77 7.24 -8.83
CA PRO A 93 19.53 7.34 -8.05
C PRO A 93 19.56 6.52 -6.75
N TYR A 94 19.16 7.15 -5.64
CA TYR A 94 19.00 6.51 -4.32
C TYR A 94 17.68 5.72 -4.22
N LEU A 95 16.68 6.08 -5.02
CA LEU A 95 15.44 5.33 -5.19
C LEU A 95 15.43 4.60 -6.53
N SER A 96 15.14 3.30 -6.50
CA SER A 96 15.05 2.48 -7.72
C SER A 96 13.80 2.74 -8.56
N LYS A 97 12.76 3.35 -7.97
CA LYS A 97 11.46 3.64 -8.59
C LYS A 97 11.03 5.06 -8.25
N ASP A 98 9.94 5.52 -8.86
CA ASP A 98 9.31 6.78 -8.49
C ASP A 98 8.86 6.67 -7.03
N VAL A 99 9.12 7.69 -6.21
CA VAL A 99 8.00 8.51 -5.71
C VAL A 99 6.68 7.79 -5.38
N PRO A 100 6.58 6.70 -4.58
CA PRO A 100 5.27 6.05 -4.42
C PRO A 100 4.33 6.98 -3.66
N VAL A 101 3.03 6.83 -3.92
CA VAL A 101 1.99 7.45 -3.08
C VAL A 101 1.77 6.61 -1.82
N ASP A 102 1.27 7.26 -0.78
CA ASP A 102 0.89 6.57 0.45
C ASP A 102 -0.27 5.57 0.20
N PRO A 103 -0.56 4.67 1.15
CA PRO A 103 -1.66 3.69 1.02
C PRO A 103 -3.08 4.28 0.97
N TRP A 104 -3.22 5.60 1.07
CA TRP A 104 -4.46 6.35 0.88
C TRP A 104 -4.49 7.14 -0.44
N GLY A 105 -3.42 7.07 -1.24
CA GLY A 105 -3.30 7.73 -2.55
C GLY A 105 -2.76 9.16 -2.49
N ASN A 106 -2.24 9.62 -1.35
CA ASN A 106 -1.66 10.95 -1.22
C ASN A 106 -0.13 10.93 -1.44
N PRO A 107 0.44 12.00 -2.02
CA PRO A 107 1.89 12.14 -2.10
C PRO A 107 2.50 12.33 -0.71
N TYR A 108 3.67 11.76 -0.48
CA TYR A 108 4.42 11.99 0.76
C TYR A 108 4.85 13.45 0.87
N ARG A 109 4.67 14.04 2.06
CA ARG A 109 5.17 15.37 2.38
C ARG A 109 6.52 15.26 3.08
N TYR A 110 7.54 15.84 2.46
CA TYR A 110 8.88 15.95 3.03
C TYR A 110 9.11 17.38 3.52
N ILE A 111 9.68 17.52 4.72
CA ILE A 111 10.03 18.79 5.33
C ILE A 111 11.42 18.64 5.95
N CYS A 112 12.35 19.48 5.52
CA CYS A 112 13.67 19.62 6.13
C CYS A 112 13.78 21.02 6.75
N PRO A 113 14.09 21.13 8.06
CA PRO A 113 14.40 22.41 8.69
C PRO A 113 15.74 22.99 8.21
#